data_AF-A0A433CAY9-F1
#
_entry.id   AF-A0A433CAY9-F1
#
_cell.length_a   1.000
_cell.length_b   1.000
_cell.length_c   1.000
_cell.angle_alpha   90.00
_cell.angle_beta   90.00
_cell.angle_gamma   90.00
#
_symmetry.space_group_name_H-M   'P 1'
#
loop_
_entity.id
_entity.type
_entity.pdbx_description
1 polymer ?
#
loop_
_entity_poly.entity_id
_entity_poly.type
_entity_poly.pdbx_seq_one_letter_code
_entity_poly.pdbx_strand_id
1 'polypeptide(L)' 'MSLDETYDDLKNRLLSDPSTSFTLRKRIEEDERRDPVDACADAEMLVCLHELRCNAVLNGS' A
#
# COMPACT_ATOMS: atom_id res chain seq x y z
N MET A 1 -5.14 -7.58 13.35
CA MET A 1 -3.77 -7.13 13.65
C MET A 1 -3.59 -7.21 15.16
N SER A 2 -2.63 -8.00 15.63
CA SER A 2 -2.25 -7.99 17.05
C SER A 2 -1.62 -6.64 17.37
N LEU A 3 -1.80 -6.16 18.60
CA LEU A 3 -1.27 -4.86 19.06
C LEU A 3 0.27 -4.77 19.08
N ASP A 4 0.97 -5.87 18.75
CA ASP A 4 2.42 -6.01 18.82
C ASP A 4 3.11 -6.16 17.44
N GLU A 5 2.38 -6.09 16.32
CA GLU A 5 3.00 -6.21 14.98
C GLU A 5 3.74 -4.90 14.65
N THR A 6 5.07 -4.97 14.48
CA THR A 6 5.87 -3.81 14.08
C THR A 6 5.76 -3.58 12.57
N TYR A 7 6.17 -2.38 12.11
CA TYR A 7 6.29 -2.09 10.69
C TYR A 7 7.16 -3.12 9.95
N ASP A 8 8.31 -3.47 10.52
CA ASP A 8 9.24 -4.43 9.91
C ASP A 8 8.67 -5.84 9.84
N ASP A 9 7.89 -6.27 10.85
CA ASP A 9 7.22 -7.57 10.84
C ASP A 9 6.22 -7.66 9.68
N LEU A 10 5.34 -6.66 9.55
CA LEU A 10 4.35 -6.60 8.48
C LEU A 10 5.03 -6.49 7.11
N LYS A 11 6.05 -5.63 6.97
CA LYS A 11 6.83 -5.47 5.74
C LYS A 11 7.45 -6.80 5.31
N ASN A 12 8.18 -7.46 6.19
CA ASN A 12 8.85 -8.72 5.88
C ASN A 12 7.86 -9.82 5.51
N ARG A 13 6.71 -9.87 6.19
CA ARG A 13 5.62 -10.79 5.85
C ARG A 13 5.07 -10.52 4.45
N LEU A 14 4.77 -9.26 4.11
CA LEU A 14 4.27 -8.88 2.78
C LEU A 14 5.29 -9.16 1.67
N LEU A 15 6.58 -8.89 1.90
CA LEU A 15 7.62 -9.14 0.91
C LEU A 15 7.89 -10.63 0.68
N SER A 16 7.77 -11.46 1.72
CA SER A 16 7.99 -12.90 1.65
C SER A 16 6.77 -13.72 1.20
N ASP A 17 5.56 -13.19 1.37
CA ASP A 17 4.32 -13.86 0.94
C ASP A 17 4.24 -13.89 -0.60
N PRO A 18 4.20 -15.07 -1.27
CA PRO A 18 4.13 -15.16 -2.73
C PRO A 18 2.84 -14.60 -3.33
N SER A 19 1.76 -14.50 -2.56
CA SER A 19 0.46 -13.96 -2.99
C SER A 19 0.43 -12.44 -3.06
N THR A 20 1.36 -11.75 -2.38
CA THR A 20 1.52 -10.30 -2.53
C THR A 20 1.79 -9.96 -3.99
N SER A 21 1.13 -8.93 -4.51
CA SER A 21 1.35 -8.50 -5.90
C SER A 21 2.76 -7.94 -6.07
N PHE A 22 3.34 -8.12 -7.27
CA PHE A 22 4.63 -7.50 -7.61
C PHE A 22 4.61 -5.98 -7.40
N THR A 23 3.53 -5.32 -7.79
CA THR A 23 3.35 -3.87 -7.65
C THR A 23 3.39 -3.44 -6.19
N LEU A 24 2.72 -4.16 -5.28
CA LEU A 24 2.74 -3.82 -3.86
C LEU A 24 4.13 -3.99 -3.25
N ARG A 25 4.85 -5.09 -3.56
CA ARG A 25 6.23 -5.27 -3.09
C ARG A 25 7.14 -4.13 -3.55
N LYS A 26 7.06 -3.79 -4.84
CA LYS A 26 7.84 -2.68 -5.41
C LYS A 26 7.53 -1.36 -4.72
N ARG A 27 6.25 -1.08 -4.43
CA ARG A 27 5.86 0.16 -3.75
C ARG A 27 6.40 0.24 -2.33
N ILE A 28 6.35 -0.87 -1.58
CA ILE A 28 6.95 -0.97 -0.24
C ILE A 28 8.45 -0.65 -0.30
N GLU A 29 9.18 -1.26 -1.24
CA GLU A 29 10.62 -1.00 -1.42
C GLU A 29 10.92 0.44 -1.84
N GLU A 30 10.07 1.07 -2.64
CA GLU A 30 10.21 2.47 -3.04
C GLU A 30 9.96 3.42 -1.86
N ASP A 31 8.90 3.20 -1.10
CA ASP A 31 8.52 4.05 0.03
C ASP A 31 9.54 3.95 1.20
N GLU A 32 10.23 2.81 1.37
CA GLU A 32 11.38 2.66 2.29
C GLU A 32 12.56 3.60 1.99
N ARG A 33 12.63 4.16 0.78
CA ARG A 33 13.69 5.09 0.36
C ARG A 33 13.26 6.56 0.43
N ARG A 34 12.04 6.84 0.90
CA ARG A 34 11.42 8.17 0.94
C ARG A 34 11.25 8.66 2.37
N ASP A 35 10.91 9.95 2.50
CA ASP A 35 10.39 10.46 3.77
C ASP A 35 9.07 9.74 4.11
N PRO A 36 8.92 9.18 5.33
CA PRO A 36 7.75 8.37 5.68
C PRO A 36 6.46 9.19 5.79
N VAL A 37 6.52 10.49 6.07
CA VAL A 37 5.34 11.37 6.14
C VAL A 37 4.82 11.62 4.73
N ASP A 38 5.70 11.96 3.80
CA ASP A 38 5.34 12.17 2.40
C ASP A 38 4.82 10.87 1.75
N ALA A 39 5.48 9.73 2.00
CA ALA A 39 5.05 8.44 1.48
C ALA A 39 3.65 8.04 1.99
N CYS A 40 3.36 8.31 3.26
CA CYS A 40 2.05 8.08 3.85
C CYS A 40 0.97 8.97 3.21
N ALA A 41 1.22 10.27 3.10
CA ALA A 41 0.28 11.23 2.50
C ALA A 41 -0.05 10.87 1.04
N ASP A 42 0.97 10.47 0.25
CA ASP A 42 0.75 9.99 -1.12
C ASP A 42 -0.08 8.71 -1.18
N ALA A 43 0.16 7.78 -0.25
CA ALA A 43 -0.57 6.51 -0.19
C ALA A 43 -2.06 6.74 0.11
N GLU A 44 -2.39 7.67 1.02
CA GLU A 44 -3.78 8.07 1.30
C GLU A 44 -4.46 8.64 0.03
N MET A 45 -3.77 9.52 -0.69
CA MET A 45 -4.30 10.09 -1.94
C MET A 45 -4.50 9.03 -3.03
N LEU A 46 -3.61 8.03 -3.11
CA LEU A 46 -3.74 6.90 -4.04
C LEU A 46 -4.96 6.04 -3.70
N VAL A 47 -5.26 5.80 -2.43
CA VAL A 47 -6.47 5.10 -2.00
C VAL A 47 -7.70 5.83 -2.52
N CYS A 48 -7.80 7.15 -2.27
CA CYS A 48 -8.93 7.95 -2.77
C CYS A 48 -9.08 7.87 -4.30
N LEU A 49 -7.98 7.97 -5.04
CA LEU A 49 -8.01 7.89 -6.51
C LEU A 49 -8.46 6.49 -6.99
N HIS A 50 -8.00 5.43 -6.34
CA HIS A 50 -8.37 4.06 -6.67
C HIS A 50 -9.84 3.78 -6.35
N GLU A 51 -10.36 4.28 -5.23
CA GLU A 51 -11.78 4.18 -4.89
C GLU A 51 -12.65 4.89 -5.94
N LEU A 52 -12.32 6.12 -6.32
CA LEU A 52 -13.02 6.85 -7.37
C LEU A 52 -13.01 6.08 -8.69
N ARG A 53 -11.87 5.51 -9.08
CA ARG A 53 -11.74 4.71 -10.30
C ARG A 53 -12.59 3.43 -10.23
N CYS A 54 -12.56 2.72 -9.11
CA CYS A 54 -13.40 1.54 -8.89
C CYS A 54 -14.89 1.90 -8.99
N ASN A 55 -15.30 2.98 -8.34
CA ASN A 55 -16.68 3.46 -8.39
C ASN A 55 -17.11 3.84 -9.82
N ALA A 56 -16.26 4.56 -10.56
CA ALA A 56 -16.55 4.92 -11.95
C ALA A 56 -16.73 3.69 -12.86
N VAL A 57 -15.95 2.63 -12.63
CA VAL A 57 -16.04 1.36 -13.39
C VAL A 57 -17.25 0.53 -12.97
N LEU A 58 -17.55 0.45 -11.68
CA LEU A 58 -18.59 -0.42 -11.14
C LEU A 58 -20.00 0.18 -11.23
N ASN A 59 -20.13 1.50 -11.06
CA ASN A 59 -21.43 2.18 -10.98
C ASN A 59 -21.78 2.97 -12.25
N GLY A 60 -20.87 3.04 -13.22
CA GLY A 60 -21.02 3.89 -14.41
C GLY A 60 -20.82 5.36 -14.08
N SER A 61 -20.08 6.07 -14.94
CA SER A 61 -20.02 7.55 -14.91
C SER A 61 -21.21 8.15 -15.63
#